data_AF-A0A535LB07-F1
#
_entry.id   AF-A0A535LB07-F1
#
_cell.length_a   1.000
_cell.length_b   1.000
_cell.length_c   1.000
_cell.angle_alpha   90.00
_cell.angle_beta   90.00
_cell.angle_gamma   90.00
#
_symmetry.space_group_name_H-M   'P 1'
#
loop_
_entity.id
_entity.type
_entity.pdbx_description
1 polymer ?
#
loop_
_entity_poly.entity_id
_entity_poly.type
_entity_poly.pdbx_seq_one_letter_code
_entity_poly.pdbx_strand_id
1 'polypeptide(L)'
;MAKAKPITGLDIQAPTGKNARVIARTRLDEMYNWSDSVDSPYSVRELHNLRIAAKRLRYTLEIFEDFLPQDCKPVVKELEQIQEELGQLHDSDVLIALLRLCLGSQEGPLDQQAVSSTKNKQGNAQPFLRPELVAELLDPSAVPTAEQRYGLEQLLRKQQQIREEQYHAFRKHWYRLQEQDFRRSILAALDKEAVAA
;
A
#
# COMPACT_ATOMS: atom_id res chain seq x y z
N MET A 1 -11.72 -0.30 3.46
CA MET A 1 -10.83 -1.16 2.64
C MET A 1 -11.50 -1.62 1.34
N ALA A 2 -10.74 -1.68 0.23
CA ALA A 2 -11.18 -2.19 -1.06
C ALA A 2 -11.66 -3.65 -0.96
N LYS A 3 -12.90 -3.92 -1.35
CA LYS A 3 -13.42 -5.29 -1.47
C LYS A 3 -12.81 -5.95 -2.71
N ALA A 4 -12.39 -7.20 -2.57
CA ALA A 4 -11.97 -7.98 -3.73
C ALA A 4 -13.20 -8.21 -4.63
N LYS A 5 -13.06 -8.02 -5.94
CA LYS A 5 -14.10 -8.43 -6.89
C LYS A 5 -14.25 -9.96 -6.81
N PRO A 6 -15.46 -10.48 -7.01
CA PRO A 6 -15.61 -11.93 -7.16
C PRO A 6 -14.81 -12.40 -8.36
N ILE A 7 -14.13 -13.55 -8.22
CA ILE A 7 -13.52 -14.22 -9.37
C ILE A 7 -14.61 -15.01 -10.07
N THR A 8 -14.81 -14.75 -11.36
CA THR A 8 -15.76 -15.46 -12.22
C THR A 8 -15.02 -16.15 -13.36
N GLY A 9 -15.62 -17.20 -13.94
CA GLY A 9 -15.03 -17.90 -15.10
C GLY A 9 -13.93 -18.90 -14.75
N LEU A 10 -13.92 -19.40 -13.51
CA LEU A 10 -13.08 -20.53 -13.12
C LEU A 10 -13.69 -21.83 -13.62
N ASP A 11 -12.83 -22.73 -14.09
CA ASP A 11 -13.21 -24.07 -14.57
C ASP A 11 -12.51 -25.12 -13.71
N ILE A 12 -13.30 -25.93 -12.99
CA ILE A 12 -12.78 -26.95 -12.07
C ILE A 12 -12.02 -28.08 -12.78
N GLN A 13 -12.26 -28.27 -14.08
CA GLN A 13 -11.58 -29.29 -14.89
C GLN A 13 -10.39 -28.71 -15.68
N ALA A 14 -10.20 -27.40 -15.65
CA ALA A 14 -9.09 -26.75 -16.35
C ALA A 14 -7.75 -26.92 -15.62
N PRO A 15 -6.62 -26.90 -16.35
CA PRO A 15 -5.29 -26.83 -15.74
C PRO A 15 -5.15 -25.62 -14.80
N THR A 16 -4.43 -25.78 -13.69
CA THR A 16 -4.20 -24.73 -12.68
C THR A 16 -3.74 -23.42 -13.30
N GLY A 17 -2.80 -23.46 -14.25
CA GLY A 17 -2.29 -22.27 -14.93
C GLY A 17 -3.36 -21.50 -15.73
N LYS A 18 -4.42 -22.15 -16.21
CA LYS A 18 -5.54 -21.46 -16.89
C LYS A 18 -6.35 -20.65 -15.89
N ASN A 19 -6.72 -21.24 -14.76
CA ASN A 19 -7.42 -20.54 -13.68
C ASN A 19 -6.56 -19.44 -13.04
N ALA A 20 -5.25 -19.68 -12.86
CA ALA A 20 -4.31 -18.69 -12.35
C ALA A 20 -4.30 -17.40 -13.19
N ARG A 21 -4.28 -17.52 -14.53
CA ARG A 21 -4.37 -16.38 -15.45
C ARG A 21 -5.69 -15.61 -15.31
N VAL A 22 -6.82 -16.31 -15.15
CA VAL A 22 -8.14 -15.66 -14.93
C VAL A 22 -8.12 -14.83 -13.64
N ILE A 23 -7.58 -15.38 -12.56
CA ILE A 23 -7.44 -14.69 -11.27
C ILE A 23 -6.50 -13.48 -11.43
N ALA A 24 -5.32 -13.68 -12.02
CA ALA A 24 -4.31 -12.63 -12.19
C ALA A 24 -4.84 -11.44 -13.02
N ARG A 25 -5.55 -11.69 -14.13
CA ARG A 25 -6.18 -10.62 -14.92
C ARG A 25 -7.22 -9.84 -14.10
N THR A 26 -8.06 -10.55 -13.33
CA THR A 26 -9.06 -9.90 -12.47
C THR A 26 -8.40 -9.03 -11.40
N ARG A 27 -7.28 -9.48 -10.81
CA ARG A 27 -6.51 -8.72 -9.82
C ARG A 27 -5.76 -7.54 -10.44
N LEU A 28 -5.26 -7.69 -11.66
CA LEU A 28 -4.66 -6.61 -12.44
C LEU A 28 -5.68 -5.50 -12.70
N ASP A 29 -6.87 -5.88 -13.19
CA ASP A 29 -7.94 -4.91 -13.42
C ASP A 29 -8.38 -4.23 -12.12
N GLU A 30 -8.41 -4.94 -11.00
CA GLU A 30 -8.65 -4.34 -9.67
C GLU A 30 -7.66 -3.24 -9.33
N MET A 31 -6.36 -3.51 -9.51
CA MET A 31 -5.31 -2.53 -9.25
C MET A 31 -5.49 -1.28 -10.11
N TYR A 32 -5.74 -1.48 -11.41
CA TYR A 32 -5.90 -0.37 -12.35
C TYR A 32 -7.21 0.42 -12.18
N ASN A 33 -8.25 -0.09 -11.50
CA ASN A 33 -9.41 0.76 -11.17
C ASN A 33 -9.09 1.88 -10.17
N TRP A 34 -7.93 1.82 -9.52
CA TRP A 34 -7.47 2.86 -8.62
C TRP A 34 -6.41 3.77 -9.25
N SER A 35 -6.13 3.65 -10.55
CA SER A 35 -5.09 4.45 -11.23
C SER A 35 -5.33 5.95 -11.09
N ASP A 36 -6.58 6.38 -11.19
CA ASP A 36 -6.95 7.80 -11.18
C ASP A 36 -6.69 8.46 -9.82
N SER A 37 -6.58 7.66 -8.76
CA SER A 37 -6.22 8.16 -7.43
C SER A 37 -4.76 8.59 -7.32
N VAL A 38 -3.88 8.14 -8.22
CA VAL A 38 -2.45 8.47 -8.19
C VAL A 38 -2.21 9.97 -8.41
N ASP A 39 -3.10 10.65 -9.13
CA ASP A 39 -2.99 12.09 -9.39
C ASP A 39 -3.43 12.99 -8.24
N SER A 40 -4.02 12.41 -7.18
CA SER A 40 -4.46 13.15 -6.01
C SER A 40 -3.64 12.76 -4.79
N PRO A 41 -2.71 13.61 -4.29
CA PRO A 41 -1.94 13.30 -3.10
C PRO A 41 -2.82 13.13 -1.85
N TYR A 42 -4.01 13.72 -1.83
CA TYR A 42 -4.92 13.70 -0.68
C TYR A 42 -5.90 12.53 -0.68
N SER A 43 -5.92 11.70 -1.72
CA SER A 43 -6.77 10.50 -1.81
C SER A 43 -6.18 9.33 -1.00
N VAL A 44 -5.93 9.57 0.30
CA VAL A 44 -5.25 8.63 1.23
C VAL A 44 -5.90 7.25 1.22
N ARG A 45 -7.23 7.21 1.28
CA ARG A 45 -8.00 5.97 1.31
C ARG A 45 -7.88 5.21 -0.01
N GLU A 46 -7.91 5.90 -1.13
CA GLU A 46 -7.83 5.33 -2.47
C GLU A 46 -6.40 4.82 -2.76
N LEU A 47 -5.36 5.55 -2.37
CA LEU A 47 -3.96 5.11 -2.45
C LEU A 47 -3.72 3.88 -1.58
N HIS A 48 -4.32 3.82 -0.38
CA HIS A 48 -4.30 2.61 0.43
C HIS A 48 -5.04 1.43 -0.25
N ASN A 49 -6.15 1.69 -0.93
CA ASN A 49 -6.86 0.66 -1.70
C ASN A 49 -6.05 0.17 -2.91
N LEU A 50 -5.34 1.06 -3.60
CA LEU A 50 -4.38 0.70 -4.65
C LEU A 50 -3.30 -0.23 -4.10
N ARG A 51 -2.74 0.08 -2.93
CA ARG A 51 -1.77 -0.79 -2.25
C ARG A 51 -2.33 -2.20 -1.99
N ILE A 52 -3.55 -2.28 -1.47
CA ILE A 52 -4.22 -3.57 -1.21
C ILE A 52 -4.39 -4.35 -2.52
N ALA A 53 -4.82 -3.68 -3.59
CA ALA A 53 -5.02 -4.32 -4.89
C ALA A 53 -3.69 -4.81 -5.51
N ALA A 54 -2.63 -4.00 -5.47
CA ALA A 54 -1.28 -4.38 -5.90
C ALA A 54 -0.75 -5.59 -5.12
N LYS A 55 -0.92 -5.60 -3.79
CA LYS A 55 -0.57 -6.73 -2.92
C LYS A 55 -1.31 -8.01 -3.30
N ARG A 56 -2.61 -7.93 -3.61
CA ARG A 56 -3.40 -9.09 -4.06
C ARG A 56 -2.90 -9.65 -5.39
N LEU A 57 -2.56 -8.78 -6.34
CA LEU A 57 -1.98 -9.20 -7.61
C LEU A 57 -0.63 -9.88 -7.37
N ARG A 58 0.28 -9.27 -6.60
CA ARG A 58 1.57 -9.85 -6.24
C ARG A 58 1.41 -11.24 -5.65
N TYR A 59 0.58 -11.39 -4.62
CA TYR A 59 0.35 -12.68 -3.96
C TYR A 59 -0.24 -13.71 -4.91
N THR A 60 -1.10 -13.31 -5.85
CA THR A 60 -1.61 -14.22 -6.88
C THR A 60 -0.47 -14.72 -7.77
N LEU A 61 0.42 -13.84 -8.21
CA LEU A 61 1.56 -14.21 -9.06
C LEU A 61 2.56 -15.09 -8.32
N GLU A 62 2.81 -14.84 -7.03
CA GLU A 62 3.70 -15.65 -6.19
C GLU A 62 3.10 -17.04 -5.90
N ILE A 63 1.81 -17.13 -5.54
CA ILE A 63 1.15 -18.41 -5.24
C ILE A 63 1.12 -19.32 -6.47
N PHE A 64 0.99 -18.75 -7.67
CA PHE A 64 0.91 -19.51 -8.92
C PHE A 64 2.21 -19.44 -9.74
N GLU A 65 3.34 -19.10 -9.14
CA GLU A 65 4.62 -18.93 -9.85
C GLU A 65 4.97 -20.16 -10.71
N ASP A 66 4.79 -21.37 -10.16
CA ASP A 66 5.09 -22.64 -10.85
C ASP A 66 4.15 -22.92 -12.04
N PHE A 67 3.01 -22.25 -12.11
CA PHE A 67 1.97 -22.45 -13.14
C PHE A 67 1.85 -21.27 -14.11
N LEU A 68 2.65 -20.22 -13.91
CA LEU A 68 2.67 -19.01 -14.72
C LEU A 68 4.01 -18.88 -15.47
N PRO A 69 4.04 -18.13 -16.60
CA PRO A 69 5.29 -17.89 -17.33
C PRO A 69 6.32 -17.17 -16.47
N GLN A 70 7.60 -17.51 -16.66
CA GLN A 70 8.74 -16.91 -15.94
C GLN A 70 8.81 -15.38 -16.11
N ASP A 71 8.24 -14.85 -17.19
CA ASP A 71 8.10 -13.41 -17.45
C ASP A 71 7.22 -12.67 -16.42
N CYS A 72 6.49 -13.39 -15.56
CA CYS A 72 5.79 -12.80 -14.43
C CYS A 72 6.75 -12.43 -13.27
N LYS A 73 7.98 -12.95 -13.23
CA LYS A 73 8.94 -12.65 -12.15
C LYS A 73 9.35 -11.17 -12.08
N PRO A 74 9.70 -10.50 -13.19
CA PRO A 74 9.93 -9.05 -13.18
C PRO A 74 8.70 -8.26 -12.71
N VAL A 75 7.49 -8.71 -13.04
CA VAL A 75 6.24 -8.07 -12.60
C VAL A 75 6.10 -8.11 -11.08
N VAL A 76 6.42 -9.24 -10.44
CA VAL A 76 6.40 -9.38 -8.98
C VAL A 76 7.33 -8.36 -8.32
N LYS A 77 8.53 -8.14 -8.87
CA LYS A 77 9.49 -7.15 -8.34
C LYS A 77 8.95 -5.72 -8.41
N GLU A 78 8.36 -5.33 -9.53
CA GLU A 78 7.75 -4.00 -9.69
C GLU A 78 6.55 -3.82 -8.74
N LEU A 79 5.73 -4.86 -8.54
CA LEU A 79 4.63 -4.83 -7.58
C LEU A 79 5.10 -4.74 -6.12
N GLU A 80 6.21 -5.39 -5.78
CA GLU A 80 6.86 -5.26 -4.47
C GLU A 80 7.31 -3.82 -4.21
N GLN A 81 7.97 -3.19 -5.18
CA GLN A 81 8.38 -1.79 -5.08
C GLN A 81 7.18 -0.85 -4.91
N ILE A 82 6.12 -1.00 -5.72
CA ILE A 82 4.87 -0.23 -5.57
C ILE A 82 4.26 -0.42 -4.18
N GLN A 83 4.23 -1.66 -3.68
CA GLN A 83 3.69 -1.97 -2.36
C GLN A 83 4.50 -1.33 -1.23
N GLU A 84 5.82 -1.30 -1.35
CA GLU A 84 6.72 -0.66 -0.39
C GLU A 84 6.50 0.85 -0.36
N GLU A 85 6.52 1.51 -1.51
CA GLU A 85 6.31 2.95 -1.65
C GLU A 85 4.96 3.40 -1.09
N LEU A 86 3.88 2.74 -1.49
CA LEU A 86 2.55 3.00 -0.94
C LEU A 86 2.43 2.63 0.54
N GLY A 87 3.24 1.67 1.01
CA GLY A 87 3.33 1.30 2.42
C GLY A 87 3.94 2.40 3.25
N GLN A 88 5.05 2.97 2.80
CA GLN A 88 5.70 4.11 3.44
C GLN A 88 4.77 5.33 3.49
N LEU A 89 4.06 5.60 2.38
CA LEU A 89 3.08 6.69 2.31
C LEU A 89 1.94 6.50 3.32
N HIS A 90 1.38 5.29 3.39
CA HIS A 90 0.35 4.96 4.37
C HIS A 90 0.85 5.09 5.82
N ASP A 91 2.05 4.58 6.12
CA ASP A 91 2.64 4.70 7.46
C ASP A 91 2.80 6.18 7.87
N SER A 92 3.19 7.04 6.93
CA SER A 92 3.22 8.50 7.12
C SER A 92 1.84 9.11 7.36
N ASP A 93 0.83 8.71 6.57
CA ASP A 93 -0.55 9.21 6.73
C ASP A 93 -1.12 8.85 8.11
N VAL A 94 -0.86 7.63 8.60
CA VAL A 94 -1.26 7.19 9.94
C VAL A 94 -0.53 7.99 11.03
N LEU A 95 0.78 8.21 10.89
CA LEU A 95 1.54 8.98 11.86
C LEU A 95 1.08 10.46 11.91
N ILE A 96 0.82 11.08 10.76
CA ILE A 96 0.28 12.44 10.68
C ILE A 96 -1.08 12.52 11.41
N ALA A 97 -1.96 11.54 11.20
CA ALA A 97 -3.26 11.50 11.86
C ALA A 97 -3.12 11.36 13.39
N LEU A 98 -2.20 10.50 13.86
CA LEU A 98 -1.90 10.35 15.30
C LEU A 98 -1.34 11.64 15.90
N LEU A 99 -0.40 12.31 15.22
CA LEU A 99 0.17 13.59 15.69
C LEU A 99 -0.89 14.69 15.77
N ARG A 100 -1.80 14.76 14.80
CA ARG A 100 -2.95 15.69 14.85
C ARG A 100 -3.87 15.42 16.03
N LEU A 101 -4.14 14.15 16.32
CA LEU A 101 -4.94 13.74 17.48
C LEU A 101 -4.27 14.19 18.78
N CYS A 102 -2.96 13.97 18.94
CA CYS A 102 -2.18 14.38 20.12
C CYS A 102 -2.18 15.91 20.33
N LEU A 103 -2.28 16.69 19.26
CA LEU A 103 -2.32 18.16 19.30
C LEU A 103 -3.70 18.75 19.59
N GLY A 104 -4.74 17.90 19.68
CA GLY A 104 -6.14 18.31 19.81
C GLY A 104 -6.74 18.88 18.52
N SER A 105 -6.08 18.67 17.37
CA SER A 105 -6.55 19.17 16.07
C SER A 105 -7.61 18.22 15.51
N GLN A 106 -8.89 18.54 15.70
CA GLN A 106 -10.01 17.84 15.07
C GLN A 106 -10.18 18.28 13.60
N GLU A 107 -9.28 17.84 12.71
CA GLU A 107 -9.51 17.94 11.26
C GLU A 107 -9.16 16.62 10.55
N GLY A 108 -10.20 15.83 10.26
CA GLY A 108 -10.16 14.69 9.32
C GLY A 108 -10.82 13.40 9.84
N PRO A 109 -11.51 12.62 8.97
CA PRO A 109 -12.07 11.33 9.37
C PRO A 109 -10.94 10.33 9.64
N LEU A 110 -10.74 9.99 10.91
CA LEU A 110 -9.85 8.91 11.35
C LEU A 110 -10.39 7.57 10.84
N ASP A 111 -9.64 6.88 9.97
CA ASP A 111 -9.89 5.46 9.70
C ASP A 111 -9.41 4.66 10.91
N GLN A 112 -10.35 4.30 11.79
CA GLN A 112 -10.11 3.56 13.04
C GLN A 112 -9.35 2.24 12.83
N GLN A 113 -9.30 1.71 11.60
CA GLN A 113 -8.57 0.49 11.26
C GLN A 113 -7.04 0.66 11.21
N ALA A 114 -6.54 1.89 10.99
CA ALA A 114 -5.11 2.18 10.91
C ALA A 114 -4.36 1.93 12.23
N VAL A 115 -4.98 2.27 13.36
CA VAL A 115 -4.40 2.13 14.71
C VAL A 115 -4.22 0.65 15.11
N SER A 116 -4.98 -0.25 14.48
CA SER A 116 -4.94 -1.69 14.78
C SER A 116 -3.92 -2.50 13.97
N SER A 117 -3.31 -1.92 12.92
CA SER A 117 -2.48 -2.65 11.95
C SER A 117 -0.97 -2.61 12.22
N THR A 118 -0.51 -1.87 13.22
CA THR A 118 0.92 -1.68 13.57
C THR A 118 1.57 -2.84 14.35
N LYS A 119 0.88 -3.96 14.58
CA LYS A 119 1.42 -5.05 15.43
C LYS A 119 2.50 -5.95 14.80
N ASN A 120 2.86 -5.81 13.53
CA ASN A 120 3.85 -6.71 12.90
C ASN A 120 4.95 -5.95 12.12
N LYS A 121 5.90 -5.36 12.83
CA LYS A 121 7.29 -5.21 12.37
C LYS A 121 8.22 -5.58 13.52
N GLN A 122 8.60 -6.86 13.61
CA GLN A 122 9.76 -7.33 14.38
C GLN A 122 11.03 -6.87 13.64
N GLY A 123 11.38 -5.60 13.83
CA GLY A 123 12.69 -5.07 13.49
C GLY A 123 13.35 -4.60 14.78
N ASN A 124 14.62 -4.94 14.97
CA ASN A 124 15.44 -4.64 16.14
C ASN A 124 15.79 -3.14 16.23
N ALA A 125 14.77 -2.27 16.21
CA ALA A 125 14.90 -0.83 16.40
C ALA A 125 14.49 -0.50 17.83
N GLN A 126 15.37 0.19 18.57
CA GLN A 126 14.98 0.76 19.86
C GLN A 126 13.73 1.63 19.67
N PRO A 127 12.74 1.56 20.58
CA PRO A 127 11.56 2.40 20.48
C PRO A 127 11.99 3.87 20.55
N PHE A 128 11.77 4.61 19.46
CA PHE A 128 12.09 6.04 19.33
C PHE A 128 11.32 6.91 20.33
N LEU A 129 10.24 6.37 20.91
CA LEU A 129 9.39 7.02 21.90
C LEU A 129 9.31 6.18 23.17
N ARG A 130 9.35 6.85 24.32
CA ARG A 130 9.11 6.20 25.62
C ARG A 130 7.67 5.66 25.67
N PRO A 131 7.44 4.40 26.08
CA PRO A 131 6.10 3.84 26.17
C PRO A 131 5.12 4.67 27.01
N GLU A 132 5.62 5.31 28.06
CA GLU A 132 4.84 6.17 28.96
C GLU A 132 4.35 7.43 28.23
N LEU A 133 5.20 8.01 27.39
CA LEU A 133 4.86 9.17 26.56
C LEU A 133 3.80 8.79 25.52
N VAL A 134 3.85 7.59 24.97
CA VAL A 134 2.83 7.10 24.03
C VAL A 134 1.49 6.90 24.73
N ALA A 135 1.48 6.36 25.95
CA ALA A 135 0.26 6.19 26.74
C ALA A 135 -0.36 7.54 27.13
N GLU A 136 0.48 8.52 27.51
CA GLU A 136 0.06 9.88 27.86
C GLU A 136 -0.46 10.65 26.64
N LEU A 137 0.19 10.54 25.48
CA LEU A 137 -0.24 11.21 24.24
C LEU A 137 -1.50 10.61 23.62
N LEU A 138 -1.80 9.34 23.91
CA LEU A 138 -3.02 8.66 23.47
C LEU A 138 -4.18 8.83 24.46
N ASP A 139 -3.94 9.43 25.64
CA ASP A 139 -5.01 9.81 26.57
C ASP A 139 -5.76 11.04 25.99
N PRO A 140 -7.04 10.91 25.61
CA PRO A 140 -7.81 12.02 25.03
C PRO A 140 -7.99 13.22 25.98
N SER A 141 -7.71 13.04 27.27
CA SER A 141 -7.83 14.06 28.31
C SER A 141 -6.51 14.75 28.66
N ALA A 142 -5.37 14.23 28.20
CA ALA A 142 -4.07 14.82 28.46
C ALA A 142 -3.84 16.03 27.53
N VAL A 143 -3.58 17.20 28.12
CA VAL A 143 -3.19 18.40 27.38
C VAL A 143 -1.66 18.47 27.36
N PRO A 144 -1.02 18.42 26.18
CA PRO A 144 0.44 18.52 26.10
C PRO A 144 0.95 19.82 26.71
N THR A 145 2.10 19.77 27.39
CA THR A 145 2.79 20.99 27.83
C THR A 145 3.22 21.84 26.63
N ALA A 146 3.54 23.12 26.84
CA ALA A 146 3.98 23.99 25.74
C ALA A 146 5.21 23.45 24.99
N GLU A 147 6.16 22.84 25.72
CA GLU A 147 7.35 22.22 25.15
C GLU A 147 7.00 20.96 24.34
N GLN A 148 6.16 20.08 24.89
CA GLN A 148 5.68 18.88 24.19
C GLN A 148 4.90 19.25 22.92
N ARG A 149 4.02 20.25 23.02
CA ARG A 149 3.25 20.77 21.89
C ARG A 149 4.17 21.28 20.78
N TYR A 150 5.17 22.10 21.12
CA TYR A 150 6.16 22.57 20.15
C TYR A 150 6.89 21.41 19.48
N GLY A 151 7.35 20.42 20.24
CA GLY A 151 8.01 19.22 19.70
C GLY A 151 7.12 18.43 18.73
N LEU A 152 5.84 18.22 19.09
CA LEU A 152 4.86 17.54 18.26
C LEU A 152 4.55 18.31 16.97
N GLU A 153 4.46 19.64 17.02
CA GLU A 153 4.26 20.49 15.85
C GLU A 153 5.45 20.42 14.88
N GLN A 154 6.70 20.42 15.39
CA GLN A 154 7.88 20.23 14.54
C GLN A 154 7.92 18.83 13.91
N LEU A 155 7.58 17.80 14.68
CA LEU A 155 7.51 16.43 14.18
C LEU A 155 6.42 16.28 13.11
N LEU A 156 5.26 16.90 13.30
CA LEU A 156 4.17 16.92 12.32
C LEU A 156 4.63 17.56 10.99
N ARG A 157 5.28 18.72 11.03
CA ARG A 157 5.80 19.40 9.83
C ARG A 157 6.82 18.52 9.10
N LYS A 158 7.76 17.93 9.85
CA LYS A 158 8.76 17.02 9.30
C LYS A 158 8.09 15.80 8.65
N GLN A 159 7.09 15.22 9.29
CA GLN A 159 6.40 14.06 8.75
C GLN A 159 5.60 14.40 7.49
N GLN A 160 4.98 15.58 7.43
CA GLN A 160 4.29 16.07 6.23
C GLN A 160 5.24 16.22 5.04
N GLN A 161 6.44 16.75 5.27
CA GLN A 161 7.48 16.85 4.23
C GLN A 161 7.93 15.46 3.74
N ILE A 162 8.23 14.53 4.67
CA ILE A 162 8.60 13.15 4.31
C ILE A 162 7.51 12.49 3.47
N ARG A 163 6.25 12.68 3.86
CA ARG A 163 5.08 12.14 3.16
C ARG A 163 4.96 12.69 1.74
N GLU A 164 5.25 13.98 1.54
CA GLU A 164 5.26 14.62 0.22
C GLU A 164 6.37 14.07 -0.68
N GLU A 165 7.59 13.93 -0.15
CA GLU A 165 8.72 13.31 -0.87
C GLU A 165 8.42 11.86 -1.29
N GLN A 166 7.84 11.07 -0.38
CA GLN A 166 7.39 9.69 -0.66
C GLN A 166 6.33 9.65 -1.77
N TYR A 167 5.35 10.54 -1.73
CA TYR A 167 4.32 10.63 -2.76
C TYR A 167 4.92 10.96 -4.13
N HIS A 168 5.86 11.92 -4.20
CA HIS A 168 6.52 12.26 -5.46
C HIS A 168 7.37 11.10 -6.00
N ALA A 169 8.09 10.39 -5.14
CA ALA A 169 8.87 9.21 -5.54
C ALA A 169 7.97 8.11 -6.11
N PHE A 170 6.90 7.75 -5.39
CA PHE A 170 5.88 6.81 -5.85
C PHE A 170 5.27 7.24 -7.20
N ARG A 171 4.84 8.51 -7.31
CA ARG A 171 4.21 9.01 -8.53
C ARG A 171 5.16 8.93 -9.72
N LYS A 172 6.41 9.37 -9.55
CA LYS A 172 7.45 9.27 -10.59
C LYS A 172 7.63 7.82 -11.04
N HIS A 173 7.69 6.89 -10.09
CA HIS A 173 7.80 5.48 -10.39
C HIS A 173 6.58 4.94 -11.15
N TRP A 174 5.37 5.24 -10.69
CA TRP A 174 4.12 4.82 -11.33
C TRP A 174 4.04 5.27 -12.80
N TYR A 175 4.39 6.53 -13.09
CA TYR A 175 4.37 7.06 -14.47
C TYR A 175 5.45 6.45 -15.36
N ARG A 176 6.65 6.17 -14.83
CA ARG A 176 7.68 5.41 -15.56
C ARG A 176 7.13 4.06 -16.03
N LEU A 177 6.34 3.38 -15.19
CA LEU A 177 5.69 2.12 -15.57
C LEU A 177 4.61 2.31 -16.63
N GLN A 178 3.82 3.39 -16.56
CA GLN A 178 2.81 3.67 -17.59
C GLN A 178 3.45 3.97 -18.95
N GLU A 179 4.56 4.73 -18.99
CA GLU A 179 5.34 5.00 -20.21
C GLU A 179 5.88 3.72 -20.85
N GLN A 180 6.13 2.69 -20.05
CA GLN A 180 6.61 1.37 -20.48
C GLN A 180 5.46 0.40 -20.82
N ASP A 181 4.21 0.89 -20.91
CA ASP A 181 3.02 0.07 -21.17
C ASP A 181 2.89 -1.12 -20.19
N PHE A 182 3.22 -0.90 -18.90
CA PHE A 182 3.33 -1.97 -17.91
C PHE A 182 2.09 -2.85 -17.81
N ARG A 183 0.88 -2.27 -17.91
CA ARG A 183 -0.37 -3.06 -17.92
C ARG A 183 -0.38 -4.08 -19.07
N ARG A 184 0.01 -3.62 -20.26
CA ARG A 184 0.02 -4.44 -21.47
C ARG A 184 1.12 -5.50 -21.41
N SER A 185 2.29 -5.17 -20.85
CA SER A 185 3.37 -6.14 -20.69
C SER A 185 2.98 -7.28 -19.73
N ILE A 186 2.25 -6.99 -18.65
CA ILE A 186 1.70 -8.02 -17.75
C ILE A 186 0.70 -8.91 -18.48
N LEU A 187 -0.24 -8.32 -19.22
CA LEU A 187 -1.23 -9.09 -19.98
C LEU A 187 -0.54 -10.01 -21.01
N ALA A 188 0.45 -9.48 -21.73
CA ALA A 188 1.24 -10.26 -22.68
C ALA A 188 2.04 -11.38 -22.00
N ALA A 189 2.59 -11.13 -20.80
CA ALA A 189 3.28 -12.16 -20.02
C ALA A 189 2.32 -13.28 -19.58
N LEU A 190 1.10 -12.93 -19.16
CA LEU A 190 0.07 -13.90 -18.78
C LEU A 190 -0.43 -14.73 -19.97
N ASP A 191 -0.41 -14.18 -21.19
CA ASP A 191 -0.87 -14.88 -22.40
C ASP A 191 0.13 -15.93 -22.92
N LYS A 192 1.39 -15.90 -22.48
CA LYS A 192 2.38 -16.90 -22.87
C LYS A 192 2.03 -18.27 -22.28
N GLU A 193 2.27 -19.32 -23.04
CA GLU A 193 2.22 -20.68 -22.50
C GLU A 193 3.35 -20.85 -21.49
N ALA A 194 3.05 -21.50 -20.36
CA ALA A 194 4.08 -21.85 -19.40
C ALA A 194 4.93 -22.94 -20.05
N VAL A 195 6.23 -22.70 -20.20
CA VAL A 195 7.15 -23.73 -20.69
C VAL A 195 7.09 -24.87 -19.67
N ALA A 196 6.61 -26.04 -20.10
CA ALA A 196 6.57 -27.23 -19.25
C ALA A 196 8.00 -27.52 -18.78
N ALA A 197 8.22 -27.43 -17.46
CA ALA A 197 9.43 -27.89 -16.79
C ALA A 197 9.39 -29.41 -16.60
#